data_AF-A0A6G3WW55-F1
#
_entry.id   AF-A0A6G3WW55-F1
#
_cell.length_a   1.000
_cell.length_b   1.000
_cell.length_c   1.000
_cell.angle_alpha   90.00
_cell.angle_beta   90.00
_cell.angle_gamma   90.00
#
_symmetry.space_group_name_H-M   'P 1'
#
loop_
_entity.id
_entity.type
_entity.pdbx_description
1 polymer ?
#
loop_
_entity_poly.entity_id
_entity_poly.type
_entity_poly.pdbx_seq_one_letter_code
_entity_poly.pdbx_strand_id
1 'polypeptide(L)'
;MEDAATAEIARVQIWQWLRHRVIDREDVLPVLDEELARLGAEHPWAALDEVRALFERTSLAAELPLFFTPEAYARRLVRTTATAATA
;
A
#
# COMPACT_ATOMS: atom_id res chain seq x y z
N MET A 1 -9.42 -3.51 16.61
CA MET A 1 -9.95 -4.01 15.33
C MET A 1 -9.61 -2.95 14.32
N GLU A 2 -8.60 -3.20 13.50
CA GLU A 2 -8.26 -2.29 12.41
C GLU A 2 -9.11 -2.67 11.20
N ASP A 3 -9.68 -1.67 10.55
CA ASP A 3 -10.51 -1.80 9.37
C ASP A 3 -9.98 -0.91 8.24
N ALA A 4 -10.67 -0.91 7.10
CA ALA A 4 -10.27 -0.08 5.98
C ALA A 4 -10.23 1.42 6.33
N ALA A 5 -11.13 1.90 7.20
CA ALA A 5 -11.15 3.30 7.63
C ALA A 5 -9.89 3.67 8.43
N THR A 6 -9.41 2.75 9.26
CA THR A 6 -8.15 2.91 10.02
C THR A 6 -6.96 3.07 9.06
N ALA A 7 -6.86 2.20 8.05
CA ALA A 7 -5.82 2.28 7.04
C ALA A 7 -5.92 3.55 6.18
N GLU A 8 -7.15 3.98 5.84
CA GLU A 8 -7.40 5.24 5.12
C GLU A 8 -6.89 6.45 5.90
N ILE A 9 -7.21 6.56 7.19
CA ILE A 9 -6.74 7.69 8.02
C ILE A 9 -5.21 7.68 8.13
N ALA A 10 -4.61 6.51 8.37
CA ALA A 10 -3.16 6.38 8.52
C ALA A 10 -2.41 6.80 7.25
N ARG A 11 -2.81 6.31 6.07
CA ARG A 11 -2.14 6.65 4.80
C ARG A 11 -2.27 8.14 4.46
N VAL A 12 -3.44 8.73 4.72
CA VAL A 12 -3.70 10.15 4.45
C VAL A 12 -2.87 11.01 5.37
N GLN A 13 -2.70 10.62 6.64
CA GLN A 13 -1.86 11.34 7.59
C GLN A 13 -0.39 11.39 7.14
N ILE A 14 0.17 10.26 6.72
CA ILE A 14 1.54 10.18 6.21
C ILE A 14 1.70 11.03 4.94
N TRP A 15 0.74 10.93 4.01
CA TRP A 15 0.75 11.76 2.81
C TRP A 15 0.71 13.25 3.13
N GLN A 16 -0.12 13.68 4.09
CA GLN A 16 -0.20 15.07 4.51
C GLN A 16 1.12 15.56 5.13
N TRP A 17 1.74 14.76 5.98
CA TRP A 17 3.03 15.13 6.58
C TRP A 17 4.12 15.32 5.52
N LEU A 18 4.19 14.43 4.53
CA LEU A 18 5.12 14.56 3.39
C LEU A 18 4.78 15.79 2.52
N ARG A 19 3.49 15.97 2.18
CA ARG A 19 3.02 17.08 1.34
C ARG A 19 3.33 18.45 1.95
N HIS A 20 3.23 18.54 3.27
CA HIS A 20 3.45 19.76 4.05
C HIS A 20 4.84 19.84 4.69
N ARG A 21 5.76 18.91 4.35
CA ARG A 21 7.16 18.89 4.81
C ARG A 21 7.30 18.89 6.33
N VAL A 22 6.43 18.14 7.01
CA VAL A 22 6.57 17.83 8.43
C VAL A 22 7.61 16.72 8.63
N ILE A 23 7.67 15.80 7.66
CA ILE A 23 8.67 14.72 7.53
C ILE A 23 9.07 14.61 6.07
N ASP A 24 10.20 13.99 5.80
CA ASP A 24 10.68 13.70 4.45
C ASP A 24 10.56 12.20 4.12
N ARG A 25 10.80 11.83 2.85
CA ARG A 25 10.62 10.45 2.38
C ARG A 25 11.61 9.50 3.05
N GLU A 26 12.82 9.98 3.28
CA GLU A 26 13.90 9.32 4.01
C GLU A 26 13.55 9.00 5.47
N ASP A 27 12.60 9.70 6.09
CA ASP A 27 12.10 9.36 7.44
C ASP A 27 11.13 8.18 7.39
N VAL A 28 10.35 8.06 6.32
CA VAL A 28 9.27 7.06 6.19
C VAL A 28 9.78 5.71 5.69
N LEU A 29 10.73 5.70 4.74
CA LEU A 29 11.20 4.46 4.11
C LEU A 29 11.83 3.45 5.09
N PRO A 30 12.70 3.86 6.04
CA PRO A 30 13.26 2.91 7.03
C PRO A 30 12.19 2.27 7.90
N VAL A 31 11.18 3.06 8.32
CA VAL A 31 10.06 2.55 9.12
C VAL A 31 9.23 1.57 8.30
N LEU A 32 8.95 1.87 7.03
CA LEU A 32 8.24 0.95 6.14
C LEU A 32 8.99 -0.37 5.96
N ASP A 33 10.32 -0.33 5.84
CA ASP A 33 11.17 -1.53 5.71
C ASP A 33 11.11 -2.40 6.98
N GLU A 34 11.24 -1.77 8.17
CA GLU A 34 11.15 -2.46 9.46
C GLU A 34 9.77 -3.11 9.66
N GLU A 35 8.71 -2.37 9.37
CA GLU A 35 7.34 -2.82 9.55
C GLU A 35 6.98 -3.98 8.61
N LEU A 36 7.47 -3.94 7.36
CA LEU A 36 7.28 -5.05 6.42
C LEU A 36 8.09 -6.29 6.81
N ALA A 37 9.31 -6.12 7.36
CA ALA A 37 10.08 -7.24 7.88
C ALA A 37 9.37 -7.91 9.07
N ARG A 38 8.83 -7.10 9.99
CA ARG A 38 8.03 -7.57 11.14
C ARG A 38 6.76 -8.30 10.68
N LEU A 39 6.03 -7.71 9.73
CA LEU A 39 4.84 -8.33 9.14
C LEU A 39 5.16 -9.66 8.46
N GLY A 40 6.27 -9.74 7.73
CA GLY A 40 6.72 -10.97 7.07
C GLY A 40 7.11 -12.08 8.05
N ALA A 41 7.70 -11.72 9.19
CA ALA A 41 8.03 -12.68 10.25
C ALA A 41 6.77 -13.23 10.93
N GLU A 42 5.75 -12.39 11.16
CA GLU A 42 4.48 -12.78 11.78
C GLU A 42 3.56 -13.53 10.80
N HIS A 43 3.58 -13.15 9.52
CA HIS A 43 2.73 -13.68 8.47
C HIS A 43 3.56 -14.06 7.23
N PRO A 44 4.21 -15.24 7.23
CA PRO A 44 5.08 -15.67 6.12
C PRO A 44 4.38 -15.80 4.76
N TRP A 45 3.05 -15.85 4.74
CA TRP A 45 2.20 -15.94 3.54
C TRP A 45 1.75 -14.57 3.00
N ALA A 46 2.06 -13.48 3.70
CA ALA A 46 1.67 -12.14 3.27
C ALA A 46 2.40 -11.73 1.99
N ALA A 47 1.68 -11.14 1.03
CA ALA A 47 2.30 -10.61 -0.19
C ALA A 47 2.90 -9.22 0.07
N LEU A 48 4.04 -9.19 0.76
CA LEU A 48 4.68 -7.95 1.24
C LEU A 48 5.00 -6.98 0.11
N ASP A 49 5.42 -7.47 -1.05
CA ASP A 49 5.71 -6.64 -2.22
C ASP A 49 4.46 -5.88 -2.72
N GLU A 50 3.30 -6.55 -2.72
CA GLU A 50 2.04 -5.91 -3.10
C GLU A 50 1.60 -4.86 -2.07
N VAL A 51 1.80 -5.16 -0.78
CA VAL A 51 1.51 -4.23 0.32
C VAL A 51 2.38 -2.98 0.23
N ARG A 52 3.71 -3.15 0.06
CA ARG A 52 4.65 -2.05 -0.18
C ARG A 52 4.19 -1.20 -1.35
N ALA A 53 3.95 -1.85 -2.49
CA ALA A 53 3.62 -1.14 -3.71
C ALA A 53 2.31 -0.33 -3.55
N LEU A 54 1.30 -0.88 -2.84
CA LEU A 54 0.07 -0.16 -2.52
C LEU A 54 0.33 1.04 -1.61
N PHE A 55 1.11 0.87 -0.54
CA PHE A 55 1.47 1.96 0.36
C PHE A 55 2.20 3.09 -0.38
N GLU A 56 3.20 2.77 -1.20
CA GLU A 56 3.98 3.78 -1.93
C GLU A 56 3.11 4.62 -2.86
N ARG A 57 2.14 4.01 -3.56
CA ARG A 57 1.25 4.73 -4.48
C ARG A 57 0.17 5.53 -3.78
N THR A 58 -0.26 5.11 -2.60
CA THR A 58 -1.41 5.72 -1.90
C THR A 58 -1.00 6.67 -0.77
N SER A 59 0.26 6.61 -0.33
CA SER A 59 0.83 7.43 0.76
C SER A 59 2.03 8.27 0.31
N LEU A 60 2.86 7.79 -0.64
CA LEU A 60 4.12 8.45 -1.01
C LEU A 60 4.12 9.06 -2.42
N ALA A 61 3.00 9.00 -3.13
CA ALA A 61 2.83 9.63 -4.43
C ALA A 61 2.52 11.12 -4.30
N ALA A 62 2.75 11.89 -5.38
CA ALA A 62 2.45 13.32 -5.40
C ALA A 62 0.95 13.61 -5.27
N GLU A 63 0.12 12.76 -5.87
CA GLU A 63 -1.34 12.84 -5.78
C GLU A 63 -1.89 11.84 -4.77
N LEU A 64 -2.88 12.28 -3.99
CA LEU A 64 -3.59 11.43 -3.04
C LEU A 64 -4.84 10.83 -3.71
N PRO A 65 -4.91 9.50 -3.88
CA PRO A 65 -6.15 8.88 -4.35
C PRO A 65 -7.26 9.01 -3.29
N LEU A 66 -8.51 9.11 -3.74
CA LEU A 66 -9.68 9.24 -2.87
C LEU A 66 -9.80 8.08 -1.87
N PHE A 67 -9.53 6.86 -2.33
CA PHE A 67 -9.52 5.64 -1.52
C PHE A 67 -8.44 4.69 -2.03
N PHE A 68 -7.85 3.87 -1.15
CA PHE A 68 -6.91 2.82 -1.57
C PHE A 68 -7.63 1.56 -2.07
N THR A 69 -8.89 1.37 -1.66
CA THR A 69 -9.65 0.14 -1.91
C THR A 69 -9.87 -0.15 -3.40
N PRO A 70 -10.14 0.80 -4.32
CA PRO A 70 -10.30 0.48 -5.73
C PRO A 70 -9.04 -0.13 -6.34
N GLU A 71 -7.86 0.38 -5.96
CA GLU A 71 -6.60 -0.18 -6.43
C GLU A 71 -6.30 -1.55 -5.81
N ALA A 72 -6.52 -1.69 -4.49
CA ALA A 72 -6.37 -2.97 -3.80
C ALA A 72 -7.28 -4.05 -4.41
N TYR A 73 -8.52 -3.69 -4.75
CA TYR A 73 -9.49 -4.56 -5.41
C TYR A 73 -9.06 -4.91 -6.84
N ALA A 74 -8.64 -3.93 -7.66
CA ALA A 74 -8.21 -4.19 -9.04
C ALA A 74 -7.07 -5.21 -9.11
N ARG A 75 -6.13 -5.17 -8.16
CA ARG A 75 -4.98 -6.08 -8.10
C ARG A 75 -5.27 -7.43 -7.42
N ARG A 76 -6.35 -7.55 -6.65
CA ARG A 76 -6.74 -8.79 -5.93
C ARG A 76 -7.99 -9.49 -6.49
N LEU A 77 -8.80 -8.85 -7.35
CA LEU A 77 -10.05 -9.42 -7.86
C LEU A 77 -10.01 -9.91 -9.31
N VAL A 78 -9.06 -9.45 -10.13
CA VAL A 78 -9.02 -9.86 -11.53
C VAL A 78 -7.83 -10.78 -11.76
N ARG A 79 -8.04 -12.08 -11.48
CA ARG A 79 -7.30 -13.12 -12.20
C ARG A 79 -7.90 -13.17 -13.59
N THR A 80 -7.40 -12.38 -14.54
CA THR A 80 -7.71 -12.61 -15.95
C THR A 80 -7.06 -13.94 -16.30
N THR A 81 -7.82 -15.03 -16.24
CA THR A 81 -7.48 -16.21 -17.01
C THR A 81 -7.48 -15.76 -18.46
N ALA A 82 -6.29 -15.48 -19.00
CA ALA A 82 -6.10 -15.38 -20.42
C ALA A 82 -6.44 -16.77 -20.96
N THR A 83 -7.69 -16.96 -21.40
CA THR A 83 -8.08 -18.11 -22.17
C THR A 83 -7.25 -18.04 -23.44
N ALA A 84 -6.20 -18.86 -23.51
CA ALA A 84 -5.46 -19.09 -24.73
C ALA A 84 -6.46 -19.67 -25.74
N ALA A 85 -7.02 -18.79 -26.58
CA ALA A 85 -7.74 -19.19 -27.77
C ALA A 85 -6.68 -19.72 -28.75
N THR A 86 -6.45 -21.02 -28.70
CA THR A 86 -5.73 -21.78 -29.71
C THR A 86 -6.41 -21.56 -31.05
N ALA A 87 -5.70 -20.92 -31.97
CA ALA A 87 -6.05 -20.88 -33.39
C ALA A 87 -5.72 -22.22 -34.06
#